data_AF-A0A0N9V5L0-F1
#
_entry.id   AF-A0A0N9V5L0-F1
#
_cell.length_a   1.000
_cell.length_b   1.000
_cell.length_c   1.000
_cell.angle_alpha   90.00
_cell.angle_beta   90.00
_cell.angle_gamma   90.00
#
_symmetry.space_group_name_H-M   'P 1'
#
loop_
_entity.id
_entity.type
_entity.pdbx_description
1 polymer ?
#
loop_
_entity_poly.entity_id
_entity_poly.type
_entity_poly.pdbx_seq_one_letter_code
_entity_poly.pdbx_strand_id
1 'polypeptide(L)'
;MNRPAARVDRGGKAALKRPTNVSLSVPLVDEAKRLGLNVSEACQAGLAAEVKKAREKAWLEENRAAIESSNEYVRKHGLPLAKYRLF
;
A
#
# COMPACT_ATOMS: atom_id res chain seq x y z
N MET A 1 9.68 -45.56 -3.19
CA MET A 1 9.12 -44.33 -2.60
C MET A 1 9.89 -43.13 -3.15
N ASN A 2 9.32 -42.33 -4.05
CA ASN A 2 10.02 -41.20 -4.68
C ASN A 2 9.16 -39.93 -4.54
N ARG A 3 9.72 -38.85 -3.98
CA ARG A 3 9.09 -37.54 -3.94
C ARG A 3 10.18 -36.46 -4.00
N PRO A 4 10.41 -35.80 -5.14
CA PRO A 4 11.21 -34.58 -5.19
C PRO A 4 10.32 -33.39 -4.79
N ALA A 5 10.64 -32.72 -3.68
CA ALA A 5 9.98 -31.48 -3.28
C ALA A 5 10.45 -30.34 -4.19
N ALA A 6 9.46 -29.71 -4.82
CA ALA A 6 9.55 -28.66 -5.81
C ALA A 6 10.48 -27.49 -5.42
N ARG A 7 11.27 -27.03 -6.40
CA ARG A 7 11.82 -25.67 -6.43
C ARG A 7 10.67 -24.67 -6.37
N VAL A 8 10.65 -23.83 -5.34
CA VAL A 8 9.85 -22.60 -5.33
C VAL A 8 10.52 -21.63 -6.30
N ASP A 9 9.94 -21.54 -7.50
CA ASP A 9 10.19 -20.45 -8.44
C ASP A 9 9.63 -19.15 -7.83
N ARG A 10 10.50 -18.27 -7.33
CA ARG A 10 10.15 -16.88 -7.00
C ARG A 10 10.37 -16.00 -8.24
N GLY A 11 9.76 -16.37 -9.36
CA GLY A 11 9.57 -15.48 -10.50
C GLY A 11 8.47 -14.48 -10.17
N GLY A 12 8.83 -13.35 -9.55
CA GLY A 12 7.91 -12.23 -9.37
C GLY A 12 7.38 -11.79 -10.73
N LYS A 13 6.11 -12.10 -11.04
CA LYS A 13 5.44 -11.59 -12.24
C LYS A 13 5.51 -10.06 -12.17
N ALA A 14 6.30 -9.45 -13.06
CA ALA A 14 6.18 -8.03 -13.34
C ALA A 14 4.71 -7.75 -13.60
N ALA A 15 4.06 -7.04 -12.67
CA ALA A 15 2.62 -6.82 -12.72
C ALA A 15 2.27 -6.25 -14.09
N LEU A 16 1.39 -6.94 -14.82
CA LEU A 16 0.97 -6.55 -16.16
C LEU A 16 0.43 -5.11 -16.11
N LYS A 17 1.20 -4.16 -16.65
CA LYS A 17 0.81 -2.75 -16.70
C LYS A 17 -0.20 -2.58 -17.84
N ARG A 18 -1.39 -2.07 -17.53
CA ARG A 18 -2.37 -1.69 -18.56
C ARG A 18 -2.03 -0.28 -19.05
N PRO A 19 -1.76 -0.08 -20.36
CA PRO A 19 -1.61 1.26 -20.90
C PRO A 19 -2.92 2.00 -20.70
N THR A 20 -2.85 3.13 -20.00
CA THR A 20 -4.01 3.98 -19.71
C THR A 20 -3.71 5.34 -20.29
N ASN A 21 -4.56 5.84 -21.19
CA ASN A 21 -4.40 7.17 -21.75
C ASN A 21 -4.88 8.19 -20.71
N VAL A 22 -4.02 9.14 -20.36
CA VAL A 22 -4.32 10.18 -19.36
C VAL A 22 -4.03 11.55 -19.96
N SER A 23 -4.98 12.48 -19.80
CA SER A 23 -4.81 13.86 -20.23
C SER A 23 -4.17 14.67 -19.11
N LEU A 24 -2.99 15.24 -19.39
CA LEU A 24 -2.25 16.10 -18.47
C LEU A 24 -2.06 17.49 -19.10
N SER A 25 -1.78 18.50 -18.27
CA SER A 25 -1.51 19.83 -18.79
C SER A 25 -0.23 19.85 -19.62
N VAL A 26 -0.33 20.39 -20.83
CA VAL A 26 0.80 20.58 -21.76
C VAL A 26 2.02 21.21 -21.09
N PRO A 27 1.92 22.34 -20.36
CA PRO A 27 3.10 22.97 -19.75
C PRO A 27 3.82 22.07 -18.75
N LEU A 28 3.08 21.24 -18.00
CA LEU A 28 3.65 20.33 -17.01
C LEU A 28 4.38 19.16 -17.67
N VAL A 29 3.83 18.62 -18.76
CA VAL A 29 4.48 17.56 -19.53
C VAL A 29 5.74 18.07 -20.21
N ASP A 30 5.70 19.27 -20.78
CA ASP A 30 6.87 19.92 -21.37
C ASP A 30 7.96 20.17 -20.32
N GLU A 31 7.59 20.65 -19.13
CA GLU A 31 8.52 20.83 -18.03
C GLU A 31 9.12 19.50 -17.55
N ALA A 32 8.30 18.47 -17.38
CA ALA A 32 8.77 17.13 -17.01
C ALA A 32 9.76 16.59 -18.05
N LYS A 33 9.49 16.77 -19.35
CA LYS A 33 10.41 16.39 -20.43
C LYS A 33 11.72 17.17 -20.38
N ARG A 34 11.67 18.49 -20.17
CA ARG A 34 12.87 19.33 -20.01
C ARG A 34 13.74 18.89 -18.83
N LEU A 35 13.10 18.43 -17.76
CA LEU A 35 13.76 17.94 -16.55
C LEU A 35 14.16 16.45 -16.63
N GLY A 36 13.88 15.76 -17.74
CA GLY A 36 14.19 14.34 -17.90
C GLY A 36 13.35 13.40 -17.03
N LEU A 37 12.18 13.85 -16.56
CA LEU A 37 11.30 13.07 -15.69
C LEU A 37 10.47 12.07 -16.49
N ASN A 38 10.37 10.84 -15.99
CA ASN A 38 9.50 9.83 -16.55
C ASN A 38 8.06 10.04 -16.07
N VAL A 39 7.25 10.72 -16.90
CA VAL A 39 5.85 11.04 -16.60
C VAL A 39 5.03 9.79 -16.25
N SER A 40 5.27 8.66 -16.92
CA SER A 40 4.53 7.42 -16.65
C SER A 40 4.83 6.87 -15.26
N GLU A 41 6.09 6.89 -14.84
CA GLU A 41 6.49 6.44 -13.51
C GLU A 41 6.00 7.39 -12.42
N ALA A 42 6.10 8.70 -12.63
CA ALA A 42 5.58 9.70 -11.71
C ALA A 42 4.06 9.58 -11.52
N CYS A 43 3.31 9.39 -12.61
CA CYS A 43 1.87 9.13 -12.54
C CYS A 43 1.55 7.82 -11.82
N GLN A 44 2.32 6.76 -12.06
CA GLN A 44 2.13 5.48 -11.37
C GLN A 44 2.35 5.64 -9.86
N ALA A 45 3.41 6.33 -9.45
CA ALA A 45 3.72 6.59 -8.04
C ALA A 45 2.64 7.44 -7.36
N GLY A 46 2.19 8.52 -8.00
CA GLY A 46 1.12 9.37 -7.50
C GLY A 46 -0.20 8.62 -7.36
N LEU A 47 -0.59 7.86 -8.37
CA LEU A 47 -1.81 7.06 -8.34
C LEU A 47 -1.76 5.97 -7.27
N ALA A 48 -0.60 5.29 -7.11
CA ALA A 48 -0.43 4.28 -6.08
C ALA A 48 -0.56 4.87 -4.67
N ALA A 49 -0.01 6.07 -4.44
CA ALA A 49 -0.12 6.76 -3.16
C ALA A 49 -1.58 7.14 -2.84
N GLU A 50 -2.32 7.69 -3.80
CA GLU A 50 -3.73 8.07 -3.60
C GLU A 50 -4.62 6.84 -3.40
N VAL A 51 -4.41 5.75 -4.16
CA VAL A 51 -5.12 4.49 -3.95
C VAL A 51 -4.84 3.93 -2.57
N LYS A 52 -3.59 3.99 -2.10
CA LYS A 52 -3.23 3.55 -0.75
C LYS A 52 -3.99 4.36 0.31
N LYS A 53 -3.96 5.69 0.21
CA LYS A 53 -4.69 6.57 1.14
C LYS A 53 -6.19 6.28 1.15
N ALA A 54 -6.79 6.11 -0.03
CA ALA A 54 -8.22 5.80 -0.14
C ALA A 54 -8.55 4.45 0.52
N ARG A 55 -7.71 3.43 0.33
CA ARG A 55 -7.85 2.13 0.98
C ARG A 55 -7.68 2.22 2.49
N GLU A 56 -6.68 2.96 2.96
CA GLU A 56 -6.46 3.19 4.39
C GLU A 56 -7.67 3.89 5.03
N LYS A 57 -8.22 4.90 4.35
CA LYS A 57 -9.43 5.59 4.80
C LYS A 57 -10.63 4.64 4.86
N ALA A 58 -10.89 3.88 3.80
CA ALA A 58 -11.97 2.90 3.77
C ALA A 58 -11.81 1.87 4.89
N TRP A 59 -10.61 1.33 5.06
CA TRP A 59 -10.31 0.37 6.12
C TRP A 59 -10.53 0.98 7.52
N LEU A 60 -10.12 2.22 7.75
CA LEU A 60 -10.35 2.91 9.02
C LEU A 60 -11.84 3.10 9.32
N GLU A 61 -12.66 3.41 8.32
CA GLU A 61 -14.10 3.53 8.49
C GLU A 61 -14.74 2.17 8.81
N GLU A 62 -14.37 1.12 8.08
CA GLU A 62 -14.87 -0.24 8.31
C GLU A 62 -14.43 -0.80 9.68
N ASN A 63 -13.21 -0.49 10.11
CA ASN A 63 -12.63 -1.02 11.33
C ASN A 63 -12.81 -0.10 12.54
N ARG A 64 -13.49 1.05 12.38
CA ARG A 64 -13.69 2.03 13.46
C ARG A 64 -14.32 1.38 14.69
N ALA A 65 -15.37 0.57 14.52
CA ALA A 65 -16.04 -0.12 15.62
C ALA A 65 -15.14 -1.15 16.32
N ALA A 66 -14.33 -1.89 15.55
CA ALA A 66 -13.39 -2.86 16.10
C ALA A 66 -12.24 -2.18 16.86
N ILE A 67 -11.72 -1.08 16.32
CA ILE A 67 -10.68 -0.25 16.95
C ILE A 67 -11.22 0.37 18.24
N GLU A 68 -12.44 0.89 18.24
CA GLU A 68 -13.05 1.50 19.42
C GLU A 68 -13.31 0.47 20.54
N SER A 69 -13.85 -0.70 20.19
CA SER A 69 -14.02 -1.82 21.12
C SER A 69 -12.68 -2.27 21.73
N SER A 70 -11.65 -2.41 20.89
CA SER A 70 -10.29 -2.75 21.34
C SER A 70 -9.70 -1.67 22.27
N ASN A 71 -9.87 -0.39 21.92
CA ASN A 71 -9.43 0.74 22.74
C ASN A 71 -10.19 0.81 24.08
N GLU A 72 -11.48 0.50 24.10
CA GLU A 72 -12.26 0.43 25.33
C GLU A 72 -11.80 -0.73 26.21
N TYR A 73 -11.53 -1.90 25.63
CA TYR A 73 -10.96 -3.04 26.34
C TYR A 73 -9.61 -2.69 26.98
N VAL A 74 -8.71 -2.04 26.23
CA VAL A 74 -7.41 -1.59 26.77
C VAL A 74 -7.57 -0.54 27.86
N ARG A 75 -8.55 0.38 27.76
CA ARG A 75 -8.84 1.35 28.83
C ARG A 75 -9.35 0.67 30.11
N LYS A 76 -10.20 -0.35 29.97
CA LYS A 76 -10.79 -1.08 31.11
C LYS A 76 -9.82 -2.08 31.75
N HIS A 77 -9.00 -2.75 30.96
CA HIS A 77 -8.17 -3.88 31.40
C HIS A 77 -6.67 -3.60 31.38
N GLY A 78 -6.26 -2.41 30.93
CA GLY A 78 -4.87 -2.07 30.68
C GLY A 78 -4.33 -2.74 29.41
N LEU A 79 -3.05 -2.53 29.12
CA LEU A 79 -2.40 -3.15 27.97
C LEU A 79 -2.21 -4.66 28.22
N PRO A 80 -2.89 -5.55 27.47
CA PRO A 80 -2.62 -6.97 27.57
C PRO A 80 -1.15 -7.18 27.17
N LEU A 81 -0.39 -7.85 28.03
CA LEU A 81 1.06 -8.09 27.90
C LEU A 81 2.00 -6.96 28.39
N ALA A 82 1.49 -5.88 29.00
CA ALA A 82 2.37 -4.89 29.66
C ALA A 82 3.36 -5.51 30.65
N LYS A 83 2.95 -6.60 31.30
CA LYS A 83 3.77 -7.39 32.24
C LYS A 83 5.01 -8.07 31.64
N TYR A 84 5.16 -8.11 30.31
CA TYR A 84 6.31 -8.68 29.63
C TYR A 84 7.16 -7.63 28.90
N ARG A 85 6.87 -6.34 29.07
CA ARG A 85 7.65 -5.27 28.44
C ARG A 85 8.99 -5.11 29.16
N LEU A 86 10.04 -5.69 28.58
CA LEU A 86 11.43 -5.44 28.98
C LEU A 86 11.86 -4.06 28.46
N PHE A 87 12.42 -3.24 29.34
CA PHE A 87 12.90 -1.87 29.08
C PHE A 87 14.27 -1.88 28.41
#